data_AF-A0A5N7BUL4-F1
#
_entry.id   AF-A0A5N7BUL4-F1
#
_cell.length_a   1.000
_cell.length_b   1.000
_cell.length_c   1.000
_cell.angle_alpha   90.00
_cell.angle_beta   90.00
_cell.angle_gamma   90.00
#
_symmetry.space_group_name_H-M   'P 1'
#
loop_
_entity.id
_entity.type
_entity.pdbx_description
1 polymer ?
#
loop_
_entity_poly.entity_id
_entity_poly.type
_entity_poly.pdbx_seq_one_letter_code
_entity_poly.pdbx_strand_id
1 'polypeptide(L)'
;MCITTYLTICSACGTQCATTSESSCKICDDPRQFIPPTGCPDINHTVPRDYITYIDDETVAKIKDLGGIKAIVISHPHFYTTHLHWAEIFDLRMGEKQVLWDWSQLPFPGNGGHFPGSSVLWWKRLGLLLVADSIGVVPSGIYHIKSLPGTLSFTFMWPYPNMIPLPPEEMHRIWKAVKDMDFDSIRGGFTGTNVNSDCKKRVLESAKIFVKSVGHPDHAIHEEQCL
;
A
#
# COMPACT_ATOMS: atom_id res chain seq x y z
N MET A 1 8.59 -4.06 31.90
CA MET A 1 10.03 -3.79 31.69
C MET A 1 10.24 -3.84 30.19
N CYS A 2 10.12 -2.69 29.51
CA CYS A 2 10.18 -2.56 28.05
C CYS A 2 11.57 -2.98 27.55
N ILE A 3 11.64 -3.99 26.69
CA ILE A 3 12.79 -4.18 25.81
C ILE A 3 12.41 -3.49 24.50
N THR A 4 12.33 -2.17 24.51
CA THR A 4 12.26 -1.40 23.26
C THR A 4 13.69 -1.24 22.74
N THR A 5 14.15 -2.18 21.92
CA THR A 5 15.18 -1.85 20.94
C THR A 5 14.63 -0.71 20.09
N TYR A 6 15.20 0.50 20.22
CA TYR A 6 14.84 1.69 19.44
C TYR A 6 15.17 1.47 17.97
N LEU A 7 14.33 0.73 17.25
CA LEU A 7 14.48 0.49 15.82
C LEU A 7 14.28 1.80 15.08
N THR A 8 15.13 2.02 14.08
CA THR A 8 15.19 3.33 13.44
C THR A 8 14.08 3.52 12.42
N ILE A 9 13.56 4.75 12.35
CA ILE A 9 12.53 5.16 11.40
C ILE A 9 13.14 6.18 10.45
N CYS A 10 12.94 5.98 9.14
CA CYS A 10 13.28 6.99 8.15
C CYS A 10 12.34 8.18 8.29
N SER A 11 12.86 9.38 8.56
CA SER A 11 12.02 10.57 8.74
C SER A 11 11.45 11.14 7.43
N ALA A 12 11.95 10.69 6.26
CA ALA A 12 11.36 11.05 4.97
C ALA A 12 10.12 10.22 4.61
N CYS A 13 10.17 8.88 4.75
CA CYS A 13 9.08 7.98 4.31
C CYS A 13 8.38 7.20 5.44
N GLY A 14 8.83 7.32 6.69
CA GLY A 14 8.24 6.66 7.86
C GLY A 14 8.53 5.16 7.95
N THR A 15 9.31 4.60 7.03
CA THR A 15 9.72 3.19 7.05
C THR A 15 10.52 2.87 8.31
N GLN A 16 10.07 1.86 9.06
CA GLN A 16 10.79 1.32 10.21
C GLN A 16 11.79 0.26 9.75
N CYS A 17 13.07 0.42 10.06
CA CYS A 17 14.13 -0.50 9.70
C CYS A 17 14.20 -1.67 10.68
N ALA A 18 14.59 -2.85 10.18
CA ALA A 18 14.77 -4.06 10.99
C ALA A 18 16.00 -4.01 11.92
N THR A 19 16.92 -3.08 11.67
CA THR A 19 18.14 -2.90 12.46
C THR A 19 18.36 -1.40 12.75
N THR A 20 19.16 -1.12 13.78
CA THR A 20 19.57 0.25 14.12
C THR A 20 20.82 0.72 13.36
N SER A 21 21.42 -0.16 12.55
CA SER A 21 22.71 0.03 11.88
C SER A 21 22.61 0.26 10.37
N GLU A 22 21.41 0.32 9.79
CA GLU A 22 21.24 0.61 8.35
C GLU A 22 21.79 2.00 8.02
N SER A 23 22.75 2.10 7.10
CA SER A 23 23.31 3.40 6.71
C SER A 23 22.42 4.20 5.75
N SER A 24 21.43 3.55 5.14
CA SER A 24 20.51 4.18 4.17
C SER A 24 19.12 3.53 4.19
N CYS A 25 18.11 4.27 3.74
CA CYS A 25 16.75 3.76 3.63
C CYS A 25 16.51 3.24 2.21
N LYS A 26 16.36 1.90 2.05
CA LYS A 26 16.16 1.24 0.75
C LYS A 26 15.02 1.82 -0.11
N ILE A 27 14.02 2.46 0.51
CA ILE A 27 12.90 3.12 -0.19
C ILE A 27 13.31 4.49 -0.72
N CYS A 28 14.04 5.27 0.10
CA CYS A 28 14.57 6.56 -0.32
C CYS A 28 15.80 6.41 -1.24
N ASP A 29 16.43 5.24 -1.28
CA ASP A 29 17.47 4.88 -2.23
C ASP A 29 16.91 4.63 -3.65
N ASP A 30 15.59 4.44 -3.82
CA ASP A 30 14.98 4.43 -5.15
C ASP A 30 15.02 5.85 -5.73
N PRO A 31 15.72 6.09 -6.86
CA PRO A 31 15.88 7.43 -7.43
C PRO A 31 14.56 8.05 -7.90
N ARG A 32 13.49 7.25 -7.99
CA ARG A 32 12.15 7.73 -8.33
C ARG A 32 11.40 8.23 -7.10
N GLN A 33 11.84 7.91 -5.88
CA GLN A 33 11.16 8.32 -4.67
C GLN A 33 11.38 9.80 -4.38
N PHE A 34 10.38 10.46 -3.79
CA PHE A 34 10.55 11.83 -3.33
C PHE A 34 11.54 11.88 -2.17
N ILE A 35 12.51 12.78 -2.28
CA ILE A 35 13.47 13.10 -1.22
C ILE A 35 13.29 14.58 -0.90
N PRO A 36 13.16 14.97 0.39
CA PRO A 36 13.00 16.37 0.75
C PRO A 36 14.26 17.17 0.37
N PRO A 37 14.16 18.51 0.22
CA PRO A 37 15.29 19.36 -0.17
C PRO A 37 16.54 19.26 0.72
N THR A 38 16.37 18.82 1.97
CA THR A 38 17.47 18.57 2.93
C THR A 38 18.20 17.25 2.68
N GLY A 39 17.87 16.51 1.62
CA GLY A 39 18.39 15.16 1.35
C GLY A 39 17.62 14.09 2.10
N CYS A 40 17.99 12.82 1.89
CA CYS A 40 17.47 11.73 2.72
C CYS A 40 18.01 11.97 4.13
N PRO A 41 17.16 12.27 5.12
CA PRO A 41 17.63 12.47 6.48
C PRO A 41 18.30 11.18 6.95
N ASP A 42 19.43 11.31 7.64
CA ASP A 42 20.00 10.19 8.39
C ASP A 42 18.88 9.56 9.23
N ILE A 43 18.87 8.23 9.28
CA ILE A 43 17.97 7.46 10.14
C ILE A 43 18.25 7.84 11.60
N ASN A 44 17.66 8.92 12.10
CA ASN A 44 17.89 9.44 13.44
C ASN A 44 16.55 9.76 14.09
N HIS A 45 16.13 8.84 14.98
CA HIS A 45 15.33 8.95 16.22
C HIS A 45 14.13 9.92 16.30
N THR A 46 13.76 10.61 15.23
CA THR A 46 12.78 11.68 15.25
C THR A 46 11.59 11.22 14.43
N VAL A 47 10.54 10.79 15.12
CA VAL A 47 9.23 10.52 14.50
C VAL A 47 8.65 11.89 14.11
N PRO A 48 8.44 12.17 12.81
CA PRO A 48 7.81 13.41 12.41
C PRO A 48 6.37 13.48 12.94
N ARG A 49 5.94 14.69 13.27
CA ARG A 49 4.69 15.00 13.99
C ARG A 49 3.40 14.63 13.21
N ASP A 50 3.55 14.21 11.95
CA ASP A 50 2.44 13.99 11.01
C ASP A 50 2.17 12.51 10.68
N TYR A 51 2.87 11.57 11.31
CA TYR A 51 2.56 10.14 11.14
C TYR A 51 1.41 9.72 12.08
N ILE A 52 0.34 9.17 11.48
CA ILE A 52 -0.89 8.61 12.10
C ILE A 52 -0.60 7.41 13.06
N THR A 53 0.66 7.21 13.44
CA THR A 53 1.15 5.95 14.00
C THR A 53 1.18 5.95 15.53
N TYR A 54 0.79 7.05 16.18
CA TYR A 54 0.58 7.08 17.62
C TYR A 54 -0.73 6.38 17.99
N ILE A 55 -0.66 5.42 18.92
CA ILE A 55 -1.81 4.75 19.51
C ILE A 55 -1.80 5.08 21.01
N ASP A 56 -2.86 5.73 21.50
CA ASP A 56 -3.03 6.06 22.92
C ASP A 56 -3.74 4.94 23.70
N ASP A 57 -3.64 5.03 25.03
CA ASP A 57 -4.22 4.05 25.94
C ASP A 57 -5.75 3.91 25.78
N GLU A 58 -6.45 5.00 25.44
CA GLU A 58 -7.90 4.97 25.19
C GLU A 58 -8.24 4.12 23.96
N THR A 59 -7.50 4.32 22.86
CA THR A 59 -7.63 3.54 21.63
C THR A 59 -7.28 2.08 21.87
N VAL A 60 -6.20 1.80 22.61
CA VAL A 60 -5.82 0.43 23.01
C VAL A 60 -6.96 -0.24 23.79
N ALA A 61 -7.51 0.43 24.79
CA ALA A 61 -8.59 -0.10 25.62
C ALA A 61 -9.83 -0.42 24.76
N LYS A 62 -10.20 0.49 23.87
CA LYS A 62 -11.32 0.30 22.94
C LYS A 62 -11.12 -0.88 22.00
N ILE A 63 -9.93 -1.03 21.41
CA ILE A 63 -9.64 -2.17 20.53
C ILE A 63 -9.66 -3.49 21.31
N LYS A 64 -9.18 -3.51 22.56
CA LYS A 64 -9.25 -4.69 23.43
C LYS A 64 -10.70 -5.06 23.76
N ASP A 65 -11.56 -4.08 24.04
CA ASP A 65 -13.00 -4.29 24.25
C ASP A 65 -13.70 -4.87 23.01
N LEU A 66 -13.26 -4.47 21.81
CA LEU A 66 -13.73 -5.04 20.53
C LEU A 66 -13.16 -6.43 20.19
N GLY A 67 -12.41 -7.06 21.11
CA GLY A 67 -11.86 -8.41 20.93
C GLY A 67 -10.39 -8.46 20.49
N GLY A 68 -9.71 -7.31 20.43
CA GLY A 68 -8.30 -7.18 20.10
C GLY A 68 -7.96 -7.34 18.62
N ILE A 69 -6.67 -7.32 18.31
CA ILE A 69 -6.14 -7.55 16.95
C ILE A 69 -5.65 -8.99 16.85
N LYS A 70 -5.87 -9.63 15.70
CA LYS A 70 -5.38 -11.00 15.41
C LYS A 70 -4.25 -11.05 14.40
N ALA A 71 -4.14 -10.03 13.55
CA ALA A 71 -3.10 -9.90 12.55
C ALA A 71 -2.92 -8.44 12.15
N ILE A 72 -1.71 -8.09 11.75
CA ILE A 72 -1.38 -6.85 11.05
C ILE A 72 -0.94 -7.25 9.64
N VAL A 73 -1.52 -6.61 8.62
CA VAL A 73 -1.16 -6.81 7.22
C VAL A 73 -0.63 -5.50 6.67
N ILE A 74 0.61 -5.51 6.19
CA ILE A 74 1.27 -4.34 5.60
C ILE A 74 1.14 -4.47 4.09
N SER A 75 0.54 -3.48 3.45
CA SER A 75 0.32 -3.51 2.00
C SER A 75 1.59 -3.20 1.22
N HIS A 76 2.42 -2.25 1.66
CA HIS A 76 3.60 -1.80 0.91
C HIS A 76 4.63 -1.14 1.86
N PRO A 77 5.90 -1.00 1.43
CA PRO A 77 7.01 -0.73 2.34
C PRO A 77 7.24 0.78 2.60
N HIS A 78 6.21 1.56 2.90
CA HIS A 78 6.35 2.86 3.58
C HIS A 78 5.15 3.14 4.49
N PHE A 79 5.25 4.11 5.41
CA PHE A 79 4.20 4.45 6.40
C PHE A 79 3.86 3.38 7.47
N TYR A 80 4.67 2.33 7.67
CA TYR A 80 4.42 1.28 8.68
C TYR A 80 5.05 1.54 10.07
N THR A 81 5.30 2.81 10.39
CA THR A 81 6.20 3.32 11.44
C THR A 81 6.13 2.65 12.82
N THR A 82 4.94 2.29 13.33
CA THR A 82 4.77 1.73 14.69
C THR A 82 4.15 0.35 14.73
N HIS A 83 4.09 -0.38 13.61
CA HIS A 83 3.48 -1.71 13.55
C HIS A 83 4.08 -2.70 14.57
N LEU A 84 5.37 -2.55 14.92
CA LEU A 84 6.02 -3.33 15.98
C LEU A 84 5.46 -3.01 17.38
N HIS A 85 5.25 -1.72 17.68
CA HIS A 85 4.62 -1.31 18.93
C HIS A 85 3.18 -1.83 19.02
N TRP A 86 2.43 -1.80 17.91
CA TRP A 86 1.10 -2.39 17.86
C TRP A 86 1.14 -3.90 18.12
N ALA A 87 2.06 -4.61 17.49
CA ALA A 87 2.22 -6.05 17.70
C ALA A 87 2.54 -6.40 19.17
N GLU A 88 3.40 -5.62 19.82
CA GLU A 88 3.70 -5.78 21.25
C GLU A 88 2.45 -5.52 22.12
N ILE A 89 1.75 -4.41 21.91
CA ILE A 89 0.55 -4.03 22.68
C ILE A 89 -0.56 -5.08 22.63
N PHE A 90 -0.69 -5.76 21.48
CA PHE A 90 -1.73 -6.76 21.22
C PHE A 90 -1.24 -8.21 21.29
N ASP A 91 -0.03 -8.45 21.83
CA ASP A 91 0.58 -9.78 21.97
C ASP A 91 0.53 -10.61 20.68
N LEU A 92 0.78 -9.93 19.55
CA LEU A 92 0.89 -10.60 18.27
C LEU A 92 2.27 -11.25 18.21
N ARG A 93 2.29 -12.58 18.13
CA ARG A 93 3.54 -13.33 17.97
C ARG A 93 4.28 -12.85 16.73
N MET A 94 5.35 -12.12 16.97
CA MET A 94 6.36 -11.78 15.99
C MET A 94 7.19 -13.03 15.74
N GLY A 95 6.84 -13.82 14.72
CA GLY A 95 7.63 -14.99 14.37
C GLY A 95 9.04 -14.60 13.91
N GLU A 96 9.99 -15.55 13.96
CA GLU A 96 11.37 -15.43 13.42
C GLU A 96 11.44 -15.03 11.93
N LYS A 97 10.28 -14.91 11.27
CA LYS A 97 10.11 -14.46 9.88
C LYS A 97 9.42 -13.11 9.81
N GLN A 98 9.93 -12.11 10.52
CA GLN A 98 9.91 -10.78 9.92
C GLN A 98 10.88 -10.77 8.75
N VAL A 99 10.49 -11.40 7.64
CA VAL A 99 11.04 -11.04 6.33
C VAL A 99 10.39 -9.71 6.01
N LEU A 100 10.89 -8.64 6.63
CA LEU A 100 10.70 -7.28 6.19
C LEU A 100 11.42 -7.19 4.85
N TRP A 101 10.73 -7.67 3.80
CA TRP A 101 11.09 -7.42 2.42
C TRP A 101 12.52 -7.87 2.09
N ASP A 102 12.80 -9.16 2.25
CA ASP A 102 13.91 -9.76 1.52
C ASP A 102 13.49 -9.87 0.05
N TRP A 103 13.84 -8.84 -0.70
CA TRP A 103 13.63 -8.72 -2.14
C TRP A 103 14.12 -9.94 -2.94
N SER A 104 15.05 -10.73 -2.37
CA SER A 104 15.62 -11.93 -3.00
C SER A 104 14.83 -13.22 -2.76
N GLN A 105 13.90 -13.24 -1.78
CA GLN A 105 13.19 -14.46 -1.34
C GLN A 105 11.70 -14.45 -1.69
N LEU A 106 11.21 -13.42 -2.38
CA LEU A 106 9.85 -13.44 -2.92
C LEU A 106 9.76 -14.54 -3.99
N PRO A 107 8.75 -15.43 -3.95
CA PRO A 107 8.62 -16.57 -4.86
C PRO A 107 8.50 -16.15 -6.34
N PHE A 108 8.35 -14.86 -6.59
CA PHE A 108 8.44 -14.21 -7.89
C PHE A 108 9.36 -12.99 -7.77
N PRO A 109 10.42 -12.86 -8.59
CA PRO A 109 11.17 -11.62 -8.69
C PRO A 109 10.21 -10.52 -9.17
N GLY A 110 9.85 -9.59 -8.29
CA GLY A 110 9.00 -8.45 -8.64
C GLY A 110 7.50 -8.69 -8.57
N ASN A 111 6.95 -8.96 -7.37
CA ASN A 111 5.57 -8.54 -7.07
C ASN A 111 5.54 -7.00 -7.15
N GLY A 112 5.39 -6.48 -8.36
CA GLY A 112 5.45 -5.06 -8.66
C GLY A 112 4.12 -4.36 -8.42
N GLY A 113 4.18 -3.05 -8.62
CA GLY A 113 3.14 -2.10 -8.28
C GLY A 113 3.82 -0.83 -7.80
N HIS A 114 3.27 -0.20 -6.77
CA HIS A 114 3.81 1.02 -6.18
C HIS A 114 5.30 0.90 -5.79
N PHE A 115 5.67 -0.23 -5.17
CA PHE A 115 7.05 -0.65 -4.96
C PHE A 115 7.09 -2.16 -5.18
N PRO A 116 8.29 -2.76 -5.34
CA PRO A 116 8.43 -4.19 -5.24
C PRO A 116 7.78 -4.71 -3.94
N GLY A 117 7.25 -5.93 -3.97
CA GLY A 117 6.53 -6.63 -2.91
C GLY A 117 5.16 -6.04 -2.51
N SER A 118 4.74 -4.91 -3.08
CA SER A 118 3.44 -4.33 -2.75
C SER A 118 2.32 -5.34 -2.94
N SER A 119 1.28 -5.24 -2.11
CA SER A 119 0.22 -6.22 -2.01
C SER A 119 -1.14 -5.58 -1.76
N VAL A 120 -2.17 -6.37 -2.06
CA VAL A 120 -3.57 -6.12 -1.72
C VAL A 120 -4.09 -7.30 -0.90
N LEU A 121 -5.08 -7.07 -0.05
CA LEU A 121 -5.71 -8.15 0.73
C LEU A 121 -7.13 -8.39 0.24
N TRP A 122 -7.42 -9.63 -0.19
CA TRP A 122 -8.77 -10.04 -0.51
C TRP A 122 -9.43 -10.76 0.66
N TRP A 123 -10.46 -10.13 1.21
CA TRP A 123 -11.33 -10.74 2.21
C TRP A 123 -12.50 -11.45 1.52
N LYS A 124 -12.26 -12.68 1.07
CA LYS A 124 -13.20 -13.48 0.27
C LYS A 124 -14.62 -13.54 0.85
N ARG A 125 -14.76 -13.79 2.16
CA ARG A 125 -16.09 -13.90 2.81
C ARG A 125 -16.93 -12.61 2.69
N LEU A 126 -16.30 -11.45 2.55
CA LEU A 126 -16.97 -10.15 2.47
C LEU A 126 -17.03 -9.60 1.04
N GLY A 127 -16.48 -10.29 0.05
CA GLY A 127 -16.34 -9.74 -1.30
C GLY A 127 -15.57 -8.42 -1.31
N LEU A 128 -14.58 -8.27 -0.42
CA LEU A 128 -13.89 -7.01 -0.13
C LEU A 128 -12.41 -7.09 -0.50
N LEU A 129 -11.92 -6.07 -1.21
CA LEU A 129 -10.50 -5.89 -1.47
C LEU A 129 -9.97 -4.66 -0.69
N LEU A 130 -8.96 -4.88 0.14
CA LEU A 130 -8.22 -3.80 0.79
C LEU A 130 -7.07 -3.39 -0.11
N VAL A 131 -7.05 -2.11 -0.47
CA VAL A 131 -6.06 -1.54 -1.37
C VAL A 131 -5.37 -0.35 -0.72
N ALA A 132 -4.20 -0.02 -1.24
CA ALA A 132 -3.48 1.21 -0.95
C ALA A 132 -2.83 1.66 -2.26
N ASP A 133 -1.59 2.11 -2.22
CA ASP A 133 -0.95 2.79 -3.33
C ASP A 133 -0.84 1.96 -4.63
N SER A 134 -0.85 0.63 -4.58
CA SER A 134 -0.84 -0.18 -5.82
C SER A 134 -2.14 -0.12 -6.61
N ILE A 135 -3.27 0.16 -5.95
CA ILE A 135 -4.56 0.47 -6.57
C ILE A 135 -5.14 1.66 -5.81
N GLY A 136 -4.64 2.86 -6.10
CA GLY A 136 -5.06 4.05 -5.37
C GLY A 136 -6.46 4.49 -5.77
N VAL A 137 -7.30 4.77 -4.78
CA VAL A 137 -8.63 5.32 -5.00
C VAL A 137 -8.51 6.81 -5.32
N VAL A 138 -9.09 7.24 -6.43
CA VAL A 138 -9.18 8.67 -6.78
C VAL A 138 -10.56 9.23 -6.39
N PRO A 139 -10.72 10.56 -6.25
CA PRO A 139 -12.01 11.16 -5.82
C PRO A 139 -13.22 10.76 -6.67
N SER A 140 -13.06 10.62 -7.98
CA SER A 140 -14.10 10.12 -8.90
C SER A 140 -14.50 8.67 -8.65
N GLY A 141 -13.64 7.88 -8.01
CA GLY A 141 -13.95 6.53 -7.53
C GLY A 141 -14.91 6.52 -6.33
N ILE A 142 -14.93 7.57 -5.53
CA ILE A 142 -15.83 7.67 -4.37
C ILE A 142 -17.24 8.07 -4.84
N TYR A 143 -17.33 9.03 -5.77
CA TYR A 143 -18.59 9.60 -6.25
C TYR A 143 -18.89 9.18 -7.70
N HIS A 144 -19.47 7.99 -7.89
CA HIS A 144 -19.65 7.41 -9.23
C HIS A 144 -20.91 7.90 -9.98
N ILE A 145 -21.84 8.61 -9.31
CA ILE A 145 -23.20 8.88 -9.84
C ILE A 145 -23.20 9.80 -11.10
N LYS A 146 -22.09 10.50 -11.43
CA LYS A 146 -22.04 11.46 -12.56
C LYS A 146 -20.66 11.57 -13.25
N SER A 147 -19.95 10.45 -13.41
CA SER A 147 -18.65 10.50 -14.12
C SER A 147 -18.82 10.47 -15.63
N LEU A 148 -18.07 11.32 -16.35
CA LEU A 148 -17.98 11.25 -17.82
C LEU A 148 -17.32 9.94 -18.26
N PRO A 149 -17.61 9.45 -19.49
CA PRO A 149 -16.87 8.33 -20.07
C PRO A 149 -15.36 8.62 -20.10
N GLY A 150 -14.55 7.64 -19.71
CA GLY A 150 -13.08 7.79 -19.63
C GLY A 150 -12.57 8.34 -18.29
N THR A 151 -13.43 8.55 -17.29
CA THR A 151 -13.00 8.95 -15.95
C THR A 151 -12.53 7.76 -15.12
N LEU A 152 -11.33 7.87 -14.54
CA LEU A 152 -10.74 6.86 -13.65
C LEU A 152 -11.51 6.72 -12.34
N SER A 153 -11.64 5.50 -11.82
CA SER A 153 -12.02 5.25 -10.40
C SER A 153 -10.80 4.90 -9.54
N PHE A 154 -9.76 4.35 -10.17
CA PHE A 154 -8.51 3.95 -9.54
C PHE A 154 -7.32 4.44 -10.36
N THR A 155 -6.16 4.58 -9.71
CA THR A 155 -4.92 5.05 -10.32
C THR A 155 -3.75 4.15 -9.91
N PHE A 156 -2.69 4.15 -10.72
CA PHE A 156 -1.58 3.21 -10.65
C PHE A 156 -0.27 3.96 -10.78
N MET A 157 0.39 4.25 -9.65
CA MET A 157 1.60 5.09 -9.60
C MET A 157 2.78 4.34 -8.99
N TRP A 158 3.99 4.64 -9.44
CA TRP A 158 5.23 4.21 -8.79
C TRP A 158 5.43 4.96 -7.48
N PRO A 159 5.76 6.27 -7.40
CA PRO A 159 5.45 7.03 -6.19
C PRO A 159 4.44 8.16 -6.48
N TYR A 160 3.37 8.21 -5.69
CA TYR A 160 2.41 9.31 -5.70
C TYR A 160 3.05 10.68 -5.49
N PRO A 161 4.03 10.87 -4.59
CA PRO A 161 4.67 12.18 -4.40
C PRO A 161 5.25 12.80 -5.68
N ASN A 162 5.76 11.98 -6.59
CA ASN A 162 6.32 12.43 -7.87
C ASN A 162 5.37 12.21 -9.06
N MET A 163 4.16 11.67 -8.82
CA MET A 163 3.15 11.37 -9.84
C MET A 163 3.70 10.54 -11.02
N ILE A 164 4.63 9.62 -10.74
CA ILE A 164 5.21 8.78 -11.79
C ILE A 164 4.25 7.62 -12.07
N PRO A 165 3.69 7.49 -13.27
CA PRO A 165 2.80 6.39 -13.60
C PRO A 165 3.54 5.04 -13.59
N LEU A 166 2.83 3.96 -13.26
CA LEU A 166 3.36 2.63 -13.48
C LEU A 166 3.54 2.34 -14.98
N PRO A 167 4.49 1.48 -15.37
CA PRO A 167 4.53 0.95 -16.73
C PRO A 167 3.27 0.12 -17.06
N PRO A 168 2.82 0.08 -18.32
CA PRO A 168 1.65 -0.72 -18.72
C PRO A 168 1.71 -2.19 -18.32
N GLU A 169 2.88 -2.81 -18.41
CA GLU A 169 3.09 -4.20 -18.02
C GLU A 169 2.84 -4.43 -16.53
N GLU A 170 3.23 -3.49 -15.67
CA GLU A 170 2.98 -3.56 -14.22
C GLU A 170 1.49 -3.40 -13.90
N MET A 171 0.79 -2.48 -14.57
CA MET A 171 -0.66 -2.36 -14.43
C MET A 171 -1.39 -3.64 -14.87
N HIS A 172 -0.93 -4.29 -15.94
CA HIS A 172 -1.51 -5.55 -16.41
C HIS A 172 -1.21 -6.70 -15.45
N ARG A 173 -0.02 -6.74 -14.83
CA ARG A 173 0.32 -7.68 -13.76
C ARG A 173 -0.59 -7.50 -12.55
N ILE A 174 -0.83 -6.26 -12.11
CA ILE A 174 -1.77 -5.98 -11.01
C ILE A 174 -3.17 -6.51 -11.36
N TRP A 175 -3.67 -6.24 -12.57
CA TRP A 175 -4.94 -6.79 -13.02
C TRP A 175 -4.95 -8.32 -12.94
N LYS A 176 -3.95 -8.99 -13.52
CA LYS A 176 -3.84 -10.46 -13.52
C LYS A 176 -3.81 -11.04 -12.11
N ALA A 177 -3.23 -10.34 -11.14
CA ALA A 177 -3.20 -10.77 -9.75
C ALA A 177 -4.59 -10.75 -9.08
N VAL A 178 -5.47 -9.82 -9.46
CA VAL A 178 -6.80 -9.66 -8.86
C VAL A 178 -7.95 -10.18 -9.72
N LYS A 179 -7.70 -10.55 -10.98
CA LYS A 179 -8.74 -10.90 -11.97
C LYS A 179 -9.65 -12.04 -11.52
N ASP A 180 -9.11 -13.02 -10.80
CA ASP A 180 -9.82 -14.23 -10.36
C ASP A 180 -10.42 -14.07 -8.95
N MET A 181 -10.27 -12.88 -8.35
CA MET A 181 -10.87 -12.54 -7.06
C MET A 181 -12.31 -12.06 -7.29
N ASP A 182 -13.22 -12.56 -6.48
CA ASP A 182 -14.62 -12.14 -6.46
C ASP A 182 -14.81 -11.07 -5.39
N PHE A 183 -14.82 -9.80 -5.82
CA PHE A 183 -15.00 -8.65 -4.96
C PHE A 183 -15.82 -7.57 -5.65
N ASP A 184 -16.68 -6.92 -4.87
CA ASP A 184 -17.51 -5.81 -5.33
C ASP A 184 -17.41 -4.57 -4.41
N SER A 185 -16.56 -4.65 -3.40
CA SER A 185 -16.25 -3.55 -2.49
C SER A 185 -14.75 -3.36 -2.36
N ILE A 186 -14.33 -2.10 -2.23
CA ILE A 186 -12.96 -1.69 -1.97
C ILE A 186 -12.92 -0.77 -0.74
N ARG A 187 -11.91 -0.96 0.10
CA ARG A 187 -11.51 0.00 1.14
C ARG A 187 -10.07 0.42 0.85
N GLY A 188 -9.86 1.71 0.60
CA GLY A 188 -8.52 2.24 0.40
C GLY A 188 -7.78 2.50 1.72
N GLY A 189 -6.46 2.71 1.60
CA GLY A 189 -5.56 2.93 2.74
C GLY A 189 -5.72 4.29 3.44
N PHE A 190 -6.55 5.18 2.91
CA PHE A 190 -6.75 6.54 3.43
C PHE A 190 -8.21 6.79 3.81
N THR A 191 -8.43 7.62 4.83
CA THR A 191 -9.77 7.98 5.29
C THR A 191 -10.65 8.50 4.13
N GLY A 192 -11.88 7.99 4.03
CA GLY A 192 -12.84 8.41 3.00
C GLY A 192 -12.68 7.71 1.64
N THR A 193 -11.71 6.81 1.47
CA THR A 193 -11.46 6.11 0.19
C THR A 193 -12.23 4.80 0.04
N ASN A 194 -13.46 4.76 0.57
CA ASN A 194 -14.32 3.59 0.48
C ASN A 194 -15.11 3.61 -0.82
N VAL A 195 -15.04 2.53 -1.59
CA VAL A 195 -15.72 2.37 -2.87
C VAL A 195 -16.58 1.11 -2.82
N ASN A 196 -17.81 1.20 -3.31
CA ASN A 196 -18.72 0.08 -3.43
C ASN A 196 -19.25 0.01 -4.87
N SER A 197 -19.72 -1.16 -5.27
CA SER A 197 -20.38 -1.46 -6.54
C SER A 197 -19.48 -1.37 -7.78
N ASP A 198 -19.57 -2.41 -8.60
CA ASP A 198 -18.81 -2.66 -9.81
C ASP A 198 -17.29 -2.52 -9.62
N CYS A 199 -16.78 -2.78 -8.41
CA CYS A 199 -15.40 -2.44 -8.06
C CYS A 199 -14.38 -3.14 -8.96
N LYS A 200 -14.55 -4.44 -9.20
CA LYS A 200 -13.67 -5.24 -10.05
C LYS A 200 -13.64 -4.72 -11.49
N LYS A 201 -14.81 -4.45 -12.07
CA LYS A 201 -14.96 -3.85 -13.39
C LYS A 201 -14.26 -2.49 -13.45
N ARG A 202 -14.48 -1.65 -12.45
CA ARG A 202 -13.91 -0.31 -12.37
C ARG A 202 -12.39 -0.31 -12.22
N VAL A 203 -11.81 -1.31 -11.56
CA VAL A 203 -10.34 -1.52 -11.54
C VAL A 203 -9.83 -1.79 -12.94
N LEU A 204 -10.43 -2.74 -13.67
CA LEU A 204 -10.02 -3.05 -15.05
C LEU A 204 -10.18 -1.84 -15.98
N GLU A 205 -11.34 -1.19 -15.97
CA GLU A 205 -11.60 -0.03 -16.81
C GLU A 205 -10.64 1.11 -16.50
N SER A 206 -10.33 1.34 -15.22
CA SER A 206 -9.34 2.34 -14.83
C SER A 206 -7.95 1.98 -15.36
N ALA A 207 -7.53 0.71 -15.27
CA ALA A 207 -6.25 0.26 -15.80
C ALA A 207 -6.17 0.45 -17.32
N LYS A 208 -7.24 0.11 -18.06
CA LYS A 208 -7.32 0.35 -19.51
C LYS A 208 -7.22 1.83 -19.85
N ILE A 209 -8.02 2.68 -19.21
CA ILE A 209 -7.98 4.14 -19.42
C ILE A 209 -6.56 4.66 -19.14
N PHE A 210 -5.94 4.23 -18.05
CA PHE A 210 -4.62 4.68 -17.65
C PHE A 210 -3.56 4.26 -18.66
N VAL A 211 -3.51 2.97 -19.05
CA VAL A 211 -2.58 2.42 -20.05
C VAL A 211 -2.71 3.12 -21.41
N LYS A 212 -3.95 3.39 -21.84
CA LYS A 212 -4.20 4.18 -23.05
C LYS A 212 -3.65 5.60 -22.93
N SER A 213 -3.86 6.24 -21.78
CA SER A 213 -3.48 7.64 -21.54
C SER A 213 -1.97 7.85 -21.48
N VAL A 214 -1.21 6.83 -21.09
CA VAL A 214 0.26 6.84 -21.14
C VAL A 214 0.83 6.42 -22.50
N GLY A 215 0.00 6.33 -23.54
CA GLY A 215 0.46 6.15 -24.93
C GLY A 215 0.49 4.71 -25.44
N HIS A 216 -0.17 3.77 -24.78
CA HIS A 216 -0.19 2.35 -25.16
C HIS A 216 -1.61 1.86 -25.50
N PRO A 217 -2.23 2.35 -26.60
CA PRO A 217 -3.59 1.97 -26.99
C PRO A 217 -3.74 0.51 -27.44
N ASP A 218 -2.65 -0.11 -27.92
CA ASP A 218 -2.66 -1.49 -28.46
C ASP A 218 -2.14 -2.53 -27.45
N HIS A 219 -2.02 -2.16 -26.17
CA HIS A 219 -1.55 -3.07 -25.12
C HIS A 219 -2.54 -4.20 -24.82
N ALA A 220 -2.05 -5.40 -24.53
CA ALA A 220 -2.87 -6.60 -24.30
C ALA A 220 -3.90 -6.47 -23.16
N ILE A 221 -3.71 -5.54 -22.23
CA ILE A 221 -4.69 -5.25 -21.16
C ILE A 221 -6.06 -4.83 -21.72
N HIS A 222 -6.11 -4.25 -22.92
CA HIS A 222 -7.38 -3.81 -23.52
C HIS A 222 -8.27 -4.98 -23.95
N GLU A 223 -7.69 -6.16 -24.17
CA GLU A 223 -8.38 -7.41 -24.51
C GLU A 223 -8.96 -8.12 -23.28
N GLU A 224 -8.50 -7.76 -22.07
CA GLU A 224 -8.98 -8.35 -20.82
C GLU A 224 -10.47 -8.07 -20.59
N GLN A 225 -11.16 -9.01 -19.95
CA GLN A 225 -12.58 -8.89 -19.61
C GLN A 225 -12.79 -9.13 -18.12
N CYS A 226 -13.74 -8.39 -17.54
CA CYS A 226 -14.20 -8.62 -16.18
C CYS A 226 -15.39 -9.57 -16.23
N LEU A 227 -15.13 -10.84 -15.89
CA LEU A 227 -16.16 -11.86 -15.62
C LEU A 227 -16.74 -11.67 -14.22
#